data_AF-A0A540V2E0-F1
#
_entry.id   AF-A0A540V2E0-F1
#
_cell.length_a   1.000
_cell.length_b   1.000
_cell.length_c   1.000
_cell.angle_alpha   90.00
_cell.angle_beta   90.00
_cell.angle_gamma   90.00
#
_symmetry.space_group_name_H-M   'P 1'
#
loop_
_entity.id
_entity.type
_entity.pdbx_description
1 polymer ?
#
loop_
_entity_poly.entity_id
_entity_poly.type
_entity_poly.pdbx_seq_one_letter_code
_entity_poly.pdbx_strand_id
1 'polypeptide(L)'
;MVISPGWCLILEVKNLTGELIFNNNPPQLICIKEENKIAYRSPESQLDQYLFGLSKFFEQHQLKVPIHGAISLPFTNAIIKTPPSKYPLLLGRAVINHIWSLPKKDIIPSKQVADLVLQHNAAPSWNQFPLSRYYGIDPADIQRGVECPHCGAIPMKRLKRTWFCEKCKKRHMQAHVKALKDYYM
;
A
#
# COMPACT_ATOMS: atom_id res chain seq x y z
N MET A 1 2.82 -8.70 4.74
CA MET A 1 2.88 -9.67 5.84
C MET A 1 1.72 -10.65 5.69
N VAL A 2 1.94 -11.93 5.98
CA VAL A 2 0.92 -12.98 6.02
C VAL A 2 0.73 -13.40 7.48
N ILE A 3 -0.53 -13.51 7.92
CA ILE A 3 -0.87 -13.99 9.26
C ILE A 3 -1.57 -15.33 9.10
N SER A 4 -1.07 -16.35 9.80
CA SER A 4 -1.66 -17.68 9.86
C SER A 4 -2.11 -18.01 11.28
N PRO A 5 -2.85 -19.11 11.51
CA PRO A 5 -3.16 -19.58 12.86
C PRO A 5 -1.95 -19.97 13.72
N GLY A 6 -0.73 -20.07 13.17
CA GLY A 6 0.45 -20.43 13.95
C GLY A 6 1.65 -19.48 13.87
N TRP A 7 1.67 -18.56 12.91
CA TRP A 7 2.81 -17.67 12.70
C TRP A 7 2.45 -16.44 11.88
N CYS A 8 3.31 -15.43 11.93
CA CYS A 8 3.36 -14.32 11.00
C CYS A 8 4.58 -14.45 10.07
N LEU A 9 4.41 -14.16 8.78
CA LEU A 9 5.49 -14.14 7.79
C LEU A 9 5.63 -12.74 7.21
N ILE A 10 6.81 -12.16 7.37
CA ILE A 10 7.20 -10.92 6.69
C ILE A 10 7.90 -11.30 5.39
N LEU A 11 7.39 -10.77 4.28
CA LEU A 11 7.98 -10.92 2.95
C LEU A 11 8.58 -9.57 2.56
N GLU A 12 9.91 -9.52 2.46
CA GLU A 12 10.60 -8.38 1.84
C GLU A 12 10.62 -8.58 0.33
N VAL A 13 9.71 -7.88 -0.37
CA VAL A 13 9.50 -8.06 -1.81
C VAL A 13 10.35 -7.05 -2.58
N LYS A 14 11.25 -7.54 -3.45
CA LYS A 14 12.02 -6.71 -4.37
C LYS A 14 11.62 -7.01 -5.81
N ASN A 15 11.17 -5.99 -6.52
CA ASN A 15 10.91 -6.07 -7.95
C ASN A 15 12.11 -5.52 -8.74
N LEU A 16 13.13 -6.36 -8.91
CA LEU A 16 14.39 -6.01 -9.58
C LEU A 16 14.69 -7.00 -10.70
N THR A 17 15.45 -6.55 -11.69
CA THR A 17 15.87 -7.32 -12.87
C THR A 17 17.39 -7.19 -13.04
N GLY A 18 18.00 -7.98 -13.91
CA GLY A 18 19.46 -7.97 -14.10
C GLY A 18 20.19 -8.83 -13.07
N GLU A 19 21.49 -8.59 -12.89
CA GLU A 19 22.31 -9.38 -11.97
C GLU A 19 22.24 -8.80 -10.55
N LEU A 20 21.92 -9.65 -9.58
CA LEU A 20 21.79 -9.28 -8.18
C LEU A 20 22.89 -9.91 -7.33
N ILE A 21 23.56 -9.07 -6.55
CA ILE A 21 24.61 -9.46 -5.61
C ILE A 21 24.20 -8.96 -4.23
N PHE A 22 23.85 -9.90 -3.34
CA PHE A 22 23.60 -9.63 -1.93
C PHE A 22 24.95 -9.61 -1.20
N ASN A 23 25.40 -8.42 -0.82
CA ASN A 23 26.68 -8.21 -0.18
C ASN A 23 26.49 -8.01 1.32
N ASN A 24 27.28 -8.72 2.13
CA ASN A 24 27.18 -8.68 3.59
C ASN A 24 28.10 -7.64 4.24
N ASN A 25 29.15 -7.20 3.55
CA ASN A 25 30.10 -6.23 4.08
C ASN A 25 30.58 -5.25 2.99
N PRO A 26 30.09 -3.99 2.96
CA PRO A 26 28.96 -3.51 3.75
C PRO A 26 27.64 -4.17 3.33
N PRO A 27 26.63 -4.28 4.22
CA PRO A 27 25.30 -4.79 3.88
C PRO A 27 24.63 -3.95 2.78
N GLN A 28 24.51 -4.51 1.57
CA GLN A 28 23.85 -3.86 0.44
C GLN A 28 23.39 -4.86 -0.60
N LEU A 29 22.40 -4.47 -1.41
CA LEU A 29 22.04 -5.20 -2.62
C LEU A 29 22.55 -4.44 -3.83
N ILE A 30 23.46 -5.05 -4.57
CA ILE A 30 23.99 -4.49 -5.80
C ILE A 30 23.21 -5.07 -6.97
N CYS A 31 22.75 -4.22 -7.87
CA CYS A 31 22.08 -4.58 -9.11
C CYS A 31 22.91 -4.12 -10.31
N ILE A 32 23.16 -5.02 -11.26
CA ILE A 32 23.90 -4.73 -12.49
C ILE A 32 22.95 -4.93 -13.68
N LYS A 33 22.79 -3.90 -14.52
CA LYS A 33 21.98 -3.91 -15.74
C LYS A 33 22.73 -3.20 -16.86
N GLU A 34 22.99 -3.87 -17.98
CA GLU A 34 23.55 -3.25 -19.20
C GLU A 34 24.71 -2.28 -18.87
N GLU A 35 25.68 -2.75 -18.07
CA GLU A 35 26.84 -1.99 -17.56
C GLU A 35 26.61 -0.97 -16.43
N ASN A 36 25.37 -0.61 -16.11
CA ASN A 36 25.04 0.23 -14.97
C ASN A 36 24.99 -0.57 -13.66
N LYS A 37 25.68 -0.08 -12.63
CA LYS A 37 25.71 -0.67 -11.28
C LYS A 37 25.03 0.27 -10.28
N ILE A 38 23.95 -0.21 -9.66
CA ILE A 38 23.18 0.54 -8.67
C ILE A 38 23.23 -0.21 -7.35
N ALA A 39 23.50 0.51 -6.26
CA ALA A 39 23.45 -0.01 -4.90
C ALA A 39 22.11 0.35 -4.23
N TYR A 40 21.47 -0.66 -3.65
CA TYR A 40 20.28 -0.56 -2.84
C TYR A 40 20.59 -0.96 -1.39
N ARG A 41 19.70 -0.57 -0.47
CA ARG A 41 19.73 -1.06 0.91
C ARG A 41 19.61 -2.58 0.93
N SER A 42 20.32 -3.23 1.85
CA SER A 42 20.26 -4.69 2.03
C SER A 42 18.83 -5.13 2.41
N PRO A 43 18.21 -6.04 1.63
CA PRO A 43 16.94 -6.65 1.98
C PRO A 43 17.01 -7.41 3.31
N GLU A 44 18.15 -8.01 3.64
CA GLU A 44 18.34 -8.72 4.90
C GLU A 44 18.32 -7.74 6.08
N SER A 45 19.00 -6.60 5.95
CA SER A 45 18.98 -5.56 6.99
C SER A 45 17.59 -4.91 7.14
N GLN A 46 16.85 -4.77 6.05
CA GLN A 46 15.46 -4.28 6.09
C GLN A 46 14.57 -5.28 6.82
N LEU A 47 14.68 -6.56 6.48
CA LEU A 47 13.91 -7.62 7.10
C LEU A 47 14.25 -7.78 8.59
N ASP A 48 15.51 -7.64 8.98
CA ASP A 48 15.95 -7.58 10.38
C ASP A 48 15.21 -6.49 11.17
N GLN A 49 15.14 -5.28 10.62
CA GLN A 49 14.44 -4.16 11.24
C GLN A 49 12.95 -4.44 11.40
N TYR A 50 12.31 -5.04 10.38
CA TYR A 50 10.90 -5.39 10.43
C TYR A 50 10.60 -6.50 11.44
N LEU A 51 11.44 -7.54 11.49
CA LEU A 51 11.31 -8.62 12.46
C LEU A 51 11.49 -8.11 13.88
N PHE A 52 12.52 -7.28 14.12
CA PHE A 52 12.75 -6.67 15.43
C PHE A 52 11.58 -5.79 15.86
N GLY A 53 11.14 -4.88 14.99
CA GLY A 53 10.04 -3.96 15.29
C GLY A 53 8.73 -4.67 15.57
N LEU A 54 8.36 -5.66 14.75
CA LEU A 54 7.13 -6.43 14.95
C LEU A 54 7.20 -7.31 16.21
N SER A 55 8.36 -7.92 16.48
CA SER A 55 8.56 -8.70 17.71
C SER A 55 8.35 -7.83 18.95
N LYS A 56 8.95 -6.64 18.98
CA LYS A 56 8.78 -5.68 20.08
C LYS A 56 7.34 -5.19 20.20
N PHE A 57 6.68 -4.93 19.08
CA PHE A 57 5.27 -4.53 19.05
C PHE A 57 4.36 -5.61 19.66
N PHE A 58 4.57 -6.89 19.32
CA PHE A 58 3.81 -7.99 19.91
C PHE A 58 4.14 -8.22 21.39
N GLU A 59 5.41 -8.12 21.79
CA GLU A 59 5.83 -8.19 23.20
C GLU A 59 5.11 -7.13 24.05
N GLN A 60 5.01 -5.88 23.57
CA GLN A 60 4.31 -4.79 24.25
C GLN A 60 2.82 -5.10 24.48
N HIS A 61 2.21 -5.88 23.59
CA HIS A 61 0.81 -6.31 23.66
C HIS A 61 0.65 -7.72 24.27
N GLN A 62 1.71 -8.27 24.89
CA GLN A 62 1.73 -9.58 25.53
C GLN A 62 1.35 -10.75 24.59
N LEU A 63 1.63 -10.59 23.30
CA LEU A 63 1.38 -11.60 22.28
C LEU A 63 2.67 -12.38 21.98
N LYS A 64 2.62 -13.71 22.15
CA LYS A 64 3.70 -14.61 21.75
C LYS A 64 3.38 -15.17 20.37
N VAL A 65 3.93 -14.55 19.34
CA VAL A 65 3.70 -14.92 17.95
C VAL A 65 5.03 -15.27 17.30
N PRO A 66 5.20 -16.48 16.74
CA PRO A 66 6.34 -16.80 15.89
C PRO A 66 6.33 -15.89 14.65
N ILE A 67 7.43 -15.20 14.38
CA ILE A 67 7.58 -14.35 13.21
C ILE A 67 8.72 -14.90 12.34
N HIS A 68 8.39 -15.21 11.09
CA HIS A 68 9.34 -15.63 10.07
C HIS A 68 9.58 -14.49 9.07
N GLY A 69 10.76 -14.50 8.45
CA GLY A 69 11.13 -13.56 7.40
C GLY A 69 11.62 -14.29 6.16
N ALA A 70 11.25 -13.80 4.99
CA ALA A 70 11.81 -14.25 3.72
C ALA A 70 11.92 -13.08 2.72
N ILE A 71 12.86 -13.20 1.79
CA ILE A 71 13.03 -12.25 0.69
C ILE A 71 12.36 -12.84 -0.55
N SER A 72 11.53 -12.07 -1.25
CA SER A 72 10.81 -12.53 -2.43
C SER A 72 11.14 -11.69 -3.65
N LEU A 73 11.52 -12.36 -4.74
CA LEU A 73 11.64 -11.79 -6.07
C LEU A 73 10.49 -12.31 -6.93
N PRO A 74 9.45 -11.50 -7.22
CA PRO A 74 8.25 -11.98 -7.89
C PRO A 74 8.50 -12.38 -9.34
N PHE A 75 9.53 -11.81 -9.97
CA PHE A 75 9.94 -12.17 -11.33
C PHE A 75 11.28 -12.92 -11.32
N THR A 76 11.39 -13.92 -12.19
CA THR A 76 12.57 -14.79 -12.31
C THR A 76 13.57 -14.30 -13.36
N ASN A 77 13.43 -13.06 -13.81
CA ASN A 77 14.32 -12.43 -14.80
C ASN A 77 15.56 -11.77 -14.15
N ALA A 78 15.69 -11.85 -12.83
CA ALA A 78 16.91 -11.51 -12.13
C ALA A 78 17.85 -12.73 -12.09
N ILE A 79 19.14 -12.51 -12.34
CA ILE A 79 20.19 -13.51 -12.17
C ILE A 79 20.82 -13.29 -10.80
N ILE A 80 20.74 -14.30 -9.92
CA ILE A 80 21.33 -14.20 -8.58
C ILE A 80 22.79 -14.64 -8.67
N LYS A 81 23.71 -13.68 -8.62
CA LYS A 81 25.15 -13.95 -8.59
C LYS A 81 25.62 -14.35 -7.20
N THR A 82 25.13 -13.63 -6.19
CA THR A 82 25.39 -13.93 -4.79
C THR A 82 24.05 -13.88 -4.05
N PRO A 83 23.57 -15.00 -3.49
CA PRO A 83 22.30 -15.03 -2.74
C PRO A 83 22.44 -14.38 -1.36
N PRO A 84 21.32 -14.00 -0.71
CA PRO A 84 21.33 -13.65 0.71
C PRO A 84 21.76 -14.85 1.55
N SER A 85 22.26 -14.58 2.76
CA SER A 85 22.88 -15.58 3.63
C SER A 85 22.07 -15.94 4.87
N LYS A 86 21.19 -15.03 5.32
CA LYS A 86 20.45 -15.09 6.57
C LYS A 86 19.00 -15.49 6.38
N TYR A 87 18.38 -15.09 5.27
CA TYR A 87 16.97 -15.36 4.98
C TYR A 87 16.79 -16.10 3.66
N PRO A 88 15.76 -16.95 3.56
CA PRO A 88 15.47 -17.64 2.31
C PRO A 88 15.12 -16.63 1.21
N LEU A 89 15.70 -16.84 0.03
CA LEU A 89 15.35 -16.13 -1.21
C LEU A 89 14.32 -16.95 -2.00
N LEU A 90 13.15 -16.37 -2.23
CA LEU A 90 12.02 -17.01 -2.86
C LEU A 90 11.79 -16.39 -4.24
N LEU A 91 11.93 -17.20 -5.28
CA LEU A 91 11.74 -16.77 -6.67
C LEU A 91 10.33 -17.12 -7.17
N GLY A 92 9.60 -16.13 -7.67
CA GLY A 92 8.26 -16.30 -8.24
C GLY A 92 7.32 -17.10 -7.33
N ARG A 93 6.86 -18.26 -7.81
CA ARG A 93 5.90 -19.12 -7.09
C ARG A 93 6.51 -19.89 -5.91
N ALA A 94 7.82 -19.85 -5.69
CA ALA A 94 8.46 -20.52 -4.56
C ALA A 94 7.95 -20.02 -3.19
N VAL A 95 7.36 -18.82 -3.14
CA VAL A 95 6.70 -18.29 -1.95
C VAL A 95 5.60 -19.20 -1.42
N ILE A 96 4.84 -19.86 -2.29
CA ILE A 96 3.75 -20.76 -1.91
C ILE A 96 4.33 -22.01 -1.23
N ASN A 97 5.36 -22.60 -1.82
CA ASN A 97 6.04 -23.77 -1.25
C ASN A 97 6.67 -23.45 0.11
N HIS A 98 7.27 -22.26 0.25
CA HIS A 98 7.82 -21.82 1.52
C HIS A 98 6.72 -21.68 2.59
N ILE A 99 5.59 -21.03 2.27
CA ILE A 99 4.44 -20.92 3.18
C ILE A 99 3.96 -22.31 3.64
N TRP A 100 3.91 -23.30 2.74
CA TRP A 100 3.49 -24.65 3.09
C TRP A 100 4.52 -25.43 3.91
N SER A 101 5.81 -25.09 3.81
CA SER A 101 6.89 -25.69 4.61
C SER A 101 6.96 -25.16 6.05
N LEU A 102 6.33 -24.01 6.34
CA LEU A 102 6.38 -23.42 7.68
C LEU A 102 5.60 -24.28 8.69
N PRO A 103 6.09 -24.34 9.95
CA PRO A 103 5.49 -25.19 10.98
C PRO A 103 4.06 -24.75 11.27
N LYS A 104 3.16 -25.72 11.44
CA LYS A 104 1.74 -25.49 11.79
C LYS A 104 1.42 -25.80 13.25
N LYS A 105 2.46 -25.94 14.09
CA LYS A 105 2.33 -26.47 15.46
C LYS A 105 1.83 -25.43 16.46
N ASP A 106 2.24 -24.18 16.30
CA ASP A 106 1.85 -23.12 17.23
C ASP A 106 0.40 -22.69 16.96
N ILE A 107 -0.32 -22.36 18.04
CA ILE A 107 -1.66 -21.78 17.96
C ILE A 107 -1.53 -20.36 18.49
N ILE A 108 -1.67 -19.38 17.60
CA ILE A 108 -1.68 -17.96 17.94
C ILE A 108 -3.11 -17.41 17.81
N PRO A 109 -3.49 -16.35 18.55
CA PRO A 109 -4.77 -15.69 18.39
C PRO A 109 -4.77 -14.84 17.11
N SER A 110 -4.73 -15.48 15.94
CA SER A 110 -4.49 -14.84 14.63
C SER A 110 -5.47 -13.72 14.29
N LYS A 111 -6.74 -13.84 14.70
CA LYS A 111 -7.73 -12.76 14.57
C LYS A 111 -7.36 -11.55 15.41
N GLN A 112 -7.00 -11.75 16.68
CA GLN A 112 -6.55 -10.67 17.57
C GLN A 112 -5.29 -9.99 17.02
N VAL A 113 -4.34 -10.78 16.50
CA VAL A 113 -3.12 -10.26 15.85
C VAL A 113 -3.49 -9.41 14.63
N ALA A 114 -4.37 -9.88 13.76
CA ALA A 114 -4.82 -9.14 12.59
C ALA A 114 -5.53 -7.83 12.99
N ASP A 115 -6.46 -7.89 13.93
CA ASP A 115 -7.19 -6.72 14.43
C ASP A 115 -6.25 -5.69 15.04
N LEU A 116 -5.29 -6.12 15.86
CA LEU A 116 -4.28 -5.26 16.48
C LEU A 116 -3.42 -4.54 15.44
N VAL A 117 -2.93 -5.29 14.44
CA VAL A 117 -2.12 -4.76 13.35
C VAL A 117 -2.94 -3.77 12.51
N LEU A 118 -4.19 -4.07 12.22
CA LEU A 118 -5.08 -3.19 11.47
C LEU A 118 -5.39 -1.91 12.24
N GLN A 119 -5.64 -1.98 13.55
CA GLN A 119 -5.90 -0.80 14.38
C GLN A 119 -4.71 0.17 14.41
N HIS A 120 -3.49 -0.35 14.45
CA HIS A 120 -2.27 0.47 14.50
C HIS A 120 -1.74 0.89 13.12
N ASN A 121 -2.11 0.17 12.04
CA ASN A 121 -1.81 0.56 10.66
C ASN A 121 -2.95 1.27 9.96
N ALA A 122 -4.12 1.39 10.59
CA ALA A 122 -5.12 2.35 10.20
C ALA A 122 -4.44 3.72 10.35
N ALA A 123 -3.89 4.22 9.24
CA ALA A 123 -3.43 5.58 9.16
C ALA A 123 -4.50 6.46 9.80
N PRO A 124 -4.16 7.56 10.52
CA PRO A 124 -5.14 8.62 10.68
C PRO A 124 -5.64 8.86 9.26
N SER A 125 -6.95 8.65 9.05
CA SER A 125 -7.63 8.66 7.75
C SER A 125 -6.80 9.44 6.75
N TRP A 126 -6.27 8.80 5.70
CA TRP A 126 -5.41 9.46 4.70
C TRP A 126 -6.22 10.58 4.06
N ASN A 127 -6.31 11.70 4.76
CA ASN A 127 -7.24 12.77 4.52
C ASN A 127 -6.40 13.80 3.80
N GLN A 128 -6.02 13.48 2.56
CA GLN A 128 -5.37 14.41 1.64
C GLN A 128 -6.37 15.46 1.14
N PHE A 129 -7.32 15.84 2.00
CA PHE A 129 -8.27 16.90 1.73
C PHE A 129 -7.66 18.24 2.12
N PRO A 130 -7.76 19.25 1.23
CA PRO A 130 -8.28 19.18 -0.13
C PRO A 130 -7.27 18.57 -1.12
N LEU A 131 -7.73 17.67 -2.00
CA LEU A 131 -6.91 17.04 -3.06
C LEU A 131 -6.25 18.06 -3.98
N SER A 132 -6.82 19.26 -4.07
CA SER A 132 -6.27 20.37 -4.84
C SER A 132 -4.82 20.68 -4.44
N ARG A 133 -4.48 20.61 -3.14
CA ARG A 133 -3.10 20.84 -2.68
C ARG A 133 -2.16 19.71 -3.09
N TYR A 134 -2.63 18.47 -3.11
CA TYR A 134 -1.83 17.31 -3.48
C TYR A 134 -1.49 17.32 -4.97
N TYR A 135 -2.45 17.67 -5.83
CA TYR A 135 -2.25 17.74 -7.28
C TYR A 135 -1.79 19.11 -7.79
N GLY A 136 -1.61 20.10 -6.91
CA GLY A 136 -1.24 21.46 -7.30
C GLY A 136 -2.31 22.18 -8.14
N ILE A 137 -3.58 21.84 -7.95
CA ILE A 137 -4.72 22.48 -8.61
C ILE A 137 -5.08 23.75 -7.83
N ASP A 138 -5.14 24.89 -8.51
CA ASP A 138 -5.66 26.11 -7.88
C ASP A 138 -7.18 25.94 -7.64
N PRO A 139 -7.68 26.13 -6.41
CA PRO A 139 -9.12 26.12 -6.13
C PRO A 139 -9.95 27.09 -6.98
N ALA A 140 -9.34 28.09 -7.63
CA ALA A 140 -9.97 28.98 -8.59
C ALA A 140 -10.28 28.32 -9.94
N ASP A 141 -9.53 27.28 -10.33
CA ASP A 141 -9.72 26.56 -11.59
C ASP A 141 -10.90 25.57 -11.53
N ILE A 142 -11.37 25.27 -10.32
CA ILE A 142 -12.49 24.35 -10.09
C ILE A 142 -13.81 25.10 -10.34
N GLN A 143 -14.59 24.67 -11.32
CA GLN A 143 -15.93 25.21 -11.57
C GLN A 143 -16.85 24.89 -10.38
N ARG A 144 -17.36 25.94 -9.73
CA ARG A 144 -18.21 25.83 -8.54
C ARG A 144 -19.69 25.94 -8.89
N GLY A 145 -20.54 25.37 -8.03
CA GLY A 145 -22.00 25.43 -8.14
C GLY A 145 -22.63 24.11 -8.55
N VAL A 146 -23.88 24.18 -9.00
CA VAL A 146 -24.71 23.00 -9.31
C VAL A 146 -24.73 22.74 -10.80
N GLU A 147 -24.39 21.51 -11.21
CA GLU A 147 -24.47 21.08 -12.61
C GLU A 147 -25.92 20.85 -13.07
N CYS A 148 -26.22 21.28 -14.29
CA CYS A 148 -27.48 20.97 -14.94
C CYS A 148 -27.53 19.49 -15.37
N PRO A 149 -28.47 18.68 -14.84
CA PRO A 149 -28.56 17.25 -15.19
C PRO A 149 -29.01 16.98 -16.63
N HIS A 150 -29.43 18.02 -17.37
CA HIS A 150 -29.88 17.89 -18.75
C HIS A 150 -28.83 18.26 -19.80
N CYS A 151 -27.83 19.08 -19.46
CA CYS A 151 -26.87 19.59 -20.44
C CYS A 151 -25.44 19.81 -19.90
N GLY A 152 -25.18 19.45 -18.65
CA GLY A 152 -23.85 19.55 -18.03
C GLY A 152 -23.36 20.96 -17.73
N ALA A 153 -24.19 22.01 -17.93
CA ALA A 153 -23.76 23.38 -17.66
C ALA A 153 -23.63 23.65 -16.16
N ILE A 154 -22.54 24.31 -15.76
CA ILE A 154 -22.25 24.76 -14.39
C ILE A 154 -21.97 26.29 -14.42
N PRO A 155 -22.50 27.09 -13.48
CA PRO A 155 -23.48 26.74 -12.45
C PRO A 155 -24.93 26.92 -12.93
N MET A 156 -25.87 26.17 -12.36
CA MET A 156 -27.29 26.52 -12.38
C MET A 156 -27.58 27.67 -11.40
N LYS A 157 -28.52 28.55 -11.76
CA LYS A 157 -29.01 29.64 -10.91
C LYS A 157 -30.01 29.11 -9.88
N ARG A 158 -29.80 29.43 -8.60
CA ARG A 158 -30.76 29.12 -7.52
C ARG A 158 -31.96 30.05 -7.62
N LEU A 159 -33.15 29.48 -7.72
CA LEU A 159 -34.43 30.17 -7.62
C LEU A 159 -35.21 29.67 -6.40
N LYS A 160 -36.33 30.32 -6.06
CA LYS A 160 -37.24 29.86 -5.00
C LYS A 160 -37.68 28.42 -5.31
N ARG A 161 -37.28 27.48 -4.45
CA ARG A 161 -37.61 26.03 -4.51
C ARG A 161 -37.08 25.25 -5.72
N THR A 162 -36.35 25.85 -6.67
CA THR A 162 -35.77 25.13 -7.82
C THR A 162 -34.39 25.63 -8.23
N TRP A 163 -33.72 24.91 -9.13
CA TRP A 163 -32.56 25.36 -9.88
C TRP A 163 -32.94 25.60 -11.33
N PHE A 164 -32.35 26.62 -11.96
CA PHE A 164 -32.61 26.98 -13.36
C PHE A 164 -31.30 27.04 -14.15
N CYS A 165 -31.26 26.38 -15.30
CA CYS A 165 -30.11 26.40 -16.18
C CYS A 165 -30.25 27.53 -17.21
N GLU A 166 -29.30 28.46 -17.27
CA GLU A 166 -29.34 29.56 -18.23
C GLU A 166 -29.02 29.11 -19.67
N LYS A 167 -28.33 27.96 -19.84
CA LYS A 167 -27.97 27.38 -21.15
C LYS A 167 -29.15 26.67 -21.83
N CYS A 168 -29.79 25.71 -21.16
CA CYS A 168 -30.89 24.92 -21.75
C CYS A 168 -32.29 25.35 -21.28
N LYS A 169 -32.39 26.37 -20.41
CA LYS A 169 -33.64 26.91 -19.85
C LYS A 169 -34.50 25.91 -19.05
N LYS A 170 -34.00 24.70 -18.77
CA LYS A 170 -34.68 23.70 -17.94
C LYS A 170 -34.53 23.99 -16.44
N ARG A 171 -35.50 23.51 -15.67
CA ARG A 171 -35.54 23.61 -14.20
C ARG A 171 -35.36 22.22 -13.58
N HIS A 172 -34.71 22.16 -12.43
CA HIS A 172 -34.57 20.91 -11.68
C HIS A 172 -34.53 21.18 -10.17
N MET A 173 -35.49 20.62 -9.42
CA MET A 173 -35.62 20.92 -7.99
C MET A 173 -34.46 20.33 -7.16
N GLN A 174 -34.01 19.14 -7.53
CA GLN A 174 -33.02 18.36 -6.79
C GLN A 174 -31.60 18.39 -7.39
N ALA A 175 -31.29 19.35 -8.26
CA ALA A 175 -29.98 19.36 -8.94
C ALA A 175 -28.81 19.47 -7.94
N HIS A 176 -29.04 20.18 -6.83
CA HIS A 176 -28.12 20.25 -5.69
C HIS A 176 -27.80 18.90 -5.04
N VAL A 177 -28.67 17.87 -5.13
CA VAL A 177 -28.42 16.57 -4.48
C VAL A 177 -27.21 15.89 -5.11
N LYS A 178 -27.08 15.93 -6.44
CA LYS A 178 -25.90 15.42 -7.14
C LYS A 178 -24.67 16.25 -6.76
N ALA A 179 -24.78 17.58 -6.88
CA ALA A 179 -23.67 18.48 -6.55
C ALA A 179 -23.15 18.24 -5.11
N LEU A 180 -24.02 18.11 -4.12
CA LEU A 180 -23.61 17.82 -2.74
C LEU A 180 -22.88 16.49 -2.59
N LYS A 181 -23.25 15.46 -3.36
CA LYS A 181 -22.52 14.18 -3.39
C LYS A 181 -21.14 14.37 -4.02
N ASP A 182 -21.07 15.12 -5.12
CA ASP A 182 -19.81 15.41 -5.83
C ASP A 182 -18.84 16.25 -4.98
N TYR A 183 -19.34 17.16 -4.12
CA TYR A 183 -18.51 17.93 -3.17
C TYR A 183 -18.18 17.19 -1.87
N TYR A 184 -18.88 16.10 -1.54
CA TYR A 184 -18.69 15.34 -0.31
C TYR A 184 -17.67 14.20 -0.44
N MET A 185 -17.43 13.71 -1.67
CA MET A 185 -16.34 12.78 -1.98
C MET A 185 -15.00 13.50 -1.98
#